data_AF-A0A534N888-F1
#
_entry.id   AF-A0A534N888-F1
#
_cell.length_a   1.000
_cell.length_b   1.000
_cell.length_c   1.000
_cell.angle_alpha   90.00
_cell.angle_beta   90.00
_cell.angle_gamma   90.00
#
_symmetry.space_group_name_H-M   'P 1'
#
loop_
_entity.id
_entity.type
_entity.pdbx_description
1 polymer ?
#
loop_
_entity_poly.entity_id
_entity_poly.type
_entity_poly.pdbx_seq_one_letter_code
_entity_poly.pdbx_strand_id
1 'polypeptide(L)'
;MNIIVCAKVIPSTTSVTIEIDPTTKRMVRKGVPHELDPAAASAVEEGLRLVEKHGGAVTVLTMGISDVTVGIRNALAMGASSAIHILDDALAGSDTLGTAKALAAAIKKEPFDLVICATQR
;
A
#
# COMPACT_ATOMS: atom_id res chain seq x y z
N MET A 1 -10.45 7.58 16.93
CA MET A 1 -10.73 6.62 15.85
C MET A 1 -9.42 6.16 15.23
N ASN A 2 -9.06 4.89 15.42
CA ASN A 2 -7.86 4.28 14.86
C ASN A 2 -8.22 3.66 13.50
N ILE A 3 -7.61 4.16 12.42
CA ILE A 3 -7.94 3.75 11.06
C ILE A 3 -6.71 3.09 10.43
N ILE A 4 -6.89 1.89 9.87
CA ILE A 4 -5.86 1.25 9.05
C ILE A 4 -6.22 1.42 7.58
N VAL A 5 -5.29 1.99 6.80
CA VAL A 5 -5.44 2.16 5.35
C VAL A 5 -4.56 1.14 4.64
N CYS A 6 -5.16 0.22 3.89
CA CYS A 6 -4.43 -0.72 3.04
C CYS A 6 -3.99 0.00 1.76
N ALA A 7 -2.68 0.18 1.59
CA ALA A 7 -2.07 0.92 0.50
C ALA A 7 -1.19 0.02 -0.38
N LYS A 8 -1.24 0.26 -1.69
CA LYS A 8 -0.38 -0.41 -2.67
C LYS A 8 0.55 0.61 -3.31
N VAL A 9 1.81 0.21 -3.45
CA VAL A 9 2.80 0.94 -4.24
C VAL A 9 2.90 0.27 -5.60
N ILE A 10 2.90 1.09 -6.64
CA ILE A 10 2.74 0.65 -8.02
C ILE A 10 3.81 1.26 -8.91
N PRO A 11 4.14 0.60 -10.03
CA PRO A 11 4.94 1.22 -11.07
C PRO A 11 4.29 2.52 -11.54
N SER A 12 5.07 3.60 -11.64
CA SER A 12 4.55 4.89 -12.04
C SER A 12 3.92 4.80 -13.41
N THR A 13 2.70 5.32 -13.49
CA THR A 13 1.88 5.26 -14.71
C THR A 13 2.26 6.32 -15.74
N THR A 14 3.18 7.23 -15.39
CA THR A 14 3.32 8.50 -16.10
C THR A 14 4.21 8.47 -17.35
N SER A 15 5.09 7.48 -17.56
CA SER A 15 5.93 7.36 -18.79
C SER A 15 6.80 6.10 -18.77
N VAL A 16 6.20 4.92 -18.77
CA VAL A 16 6.98 3.67 -18.76
C VAL A 16 6.45 2.74 -19.84
N THR A 17 7.30 2.45 -20.82
CA THR A 17 7.08 1.34 -21.75
C THR A 17 7.08 0.06 -20.94
N ILE A 18 5.93 -0.62 -20.86
CA ILE A 18 5.82 -1.93 -20.22
C ILE A 18 6.58 -2.94 -21.10
N GLU A 19 7.78 -3.28 -20.69
CA GLU A 19 8.56 -4.35 -21.32
C GLU A 19 8.26 -5.68 -20.64
N ILE A 20 8.10 -6.73 -21.43
CA ILE A 20 7.95 -8.11 -20.94
C ILE A 20 9.20 -8.88 -21.33
N ASP A 21 9.84 -9.49 -20.33
CA ASP A 21 10.97 -10.39 -20.57
C ASP A 21 10.48 -11.60 -21.38
N PRO A 22 11.03 -11.83 -22.59
CA PRO A 22 10.57 -12.89 -23.48
C PRO A 22 10.81 -14.30 -22.93
N THR A 23 11.73 -14.46 -21.97
CA THR A 23 12.10 -15.72 -21.33
C THR A 23 11.26 -15.97 -20.09
N THR A 24 11.25 -15.03 -19.15
CA THR A 24 10.56 -15.21 -17.86
C THR A 24 9.06 -14.93 -17.96
N LYS A 25 8.60 -14.29 -19.04
CA LYS A 25 7.22 -13.83 -19.25
C LYS A 25 6.73 -12.90 -18.14
N ARG A 26 7.65 -12.21 -17.46
CA ARG A 26 7.35 -11.22 -16.42
C ARG A 26 7.64 -9.82 -16.93
N MET A 27 6.96 -8.84 -16.36
CA MET A 27 7.26 -7.44 -16.61
C MET A 27 8.68 -7.10 -16.14
N VAL A 28 9.44 -6.43 -17.00
CA VAL A 28 10.74 -5.85 -16.67
C VAL A 28 10.49 -4.64 -15.77
N ARG A 29 11.00 -4.71 -14.54
CA ARG A 29 10.79 -3.68 -13.50
C ARG A 29 12.02 -2.79 -13.27
N LYS A 30 13.11 -3.02 -14.01
CA LYS A 30 14.37 -2.31 -13.81
C LYS A 30 14.25 -0.86 -14.31
N GLY A 31 14.52 0.10 -13.42
CA GLY A 31 14.48 1.53 -13.77
C GLY A 31 13.07 2.13 -13.82
N VAL A 32 12.05 1.39 -13.40
CA VAL A 32 10.66 1.86 -13.34
C VAL A 32 10.42 2.53 -11.99
N PRO A 33 10.17 3.85 -11.93
CA PRO A 33 9.86 4.53 -10.67
C PRO A 33 8.59 3.94 -10.06
N HIS A 34 8.51 3.93 -8.73
CA HIS A 34 7.32 3.52 -8.01
C HIS A 34 6.62 4.73 -7.38
N GLU A 35 5.29 4.67 -7.30
CA GLU A 35 4.46 5.70 -6.69
C GLU A 35 3.38 5.09 -5.80
N LEU A 36 2.88 5.87 -4.84
CA LEU A 36 1.69 5.49 -4.10
C LEU A 36 0.51 5.41 -5.08
N ASP A 37 -0.24 4.31 -5.05
CA ASP A 37 -1.45 4.18 -5.85
C ASP A 37 -2.41 5.37 -5.60
N PRO A 38 -2.91 6.06 -6.65
CA PRO A 38 -3.81 7.20 -6.47
C PRO A 38 -5.11 6.87 -5.71
N ALA A 39 -5.63 5.63 -5.86
CA ALA A 39 -6.79 5.20 -5.08
C ALA A 39 -6.42 4.96 -3.61
N ALA A 40 -5.22 4.45 -3.31
CA ALA A 40 -4.68 4.40 -1.96
C ALA A 40 -4.44 5.80 -1.37
N ALA A 41 -3.95 6.77 -2.15
CA ALA A 41 -3.84 8.16 -1.70
C ALA A 41 -5.22 8.75 -1.33
N SER A 42 -6.25 8.45 -2.14
CA SER A 42 -7.63 8.85 -1.82
C SER A 42 -8.15 8.18 -0.55
N ALA A 43 -7.79 6.91 -0.29
CA ALA A 43 -8.14 6.20 0.94
C ALA A 43 -7.42 6.77 2.17
N VAL A 44 -6.16 7.20 2.03
CA VAL A 44 -5.43 7.90 3.08
C VAL A 44 -6.12 9.22 3.41
N GLU A 45 -6.45 10.01 2.39
CA GLU A 45 -7.17 11.28 2.56
C GLU A 45 -8.50 11.10 3.32
N GLU A 46 -9.32 10.13 2.93
CA GLU A 46 -10.58 9.89 3.64
C GLU A 46 -10.37 9.45 5.09
N GLY A 47 -9.33 8.65 5.36
CA GLY A 47 -8.92 8.33 6.73
C GLY A 47 -8.53 9.58 7.54
N LEU A 48 -7.77 10.50 6.94
CA LEU A 48 -7.36 11.74 7.59
C LEU A 48 -8.56 12.63 7.91
N ARG A 49 -9.49 12.81 6.96
CA ARG A 49 -10.72 13.58 7.18
C ARG A 49 -11.58 13.02 8.31
N LEU A 50 -11.66 11.69 8.46
CA LEU A 50 -12.35 11.05 9.57
C LEU A 50 -11.64 11.31 10.90
N VAL A 51 -10.31 11.23 10.93
CA VAL A 51 -9.49 11.54 12.11
C VAL A 51 -9.60 13.02 12.51
N GLU A 52 -9.64 13.96 11.56
CA GLU A 52 -9.87 15.38 11.84
C GLU A 52 -11.21 15.62 12.55
N LYS A 53 -12.26 14.89 12.15
CA LYS A 53 -13.60 15.02 12.73
C LYS A 53 -13.78 14.29 14.05
N HIS A 54 -13.12 13.14 14.23
CA HIS A 54 -13.40 12.20 15.33
C HIS A 54 -12.21 11.97 16.27
N GLY A 55 -11.06 12.57 15.99
CA GLY A 55 -9.79 12.31 16.67
C GLY A 55 -9.23 10.91 16.36
N GLY A 56 -7.98 10.67 16.72
CA GLY A 56 -7.29 9.38 16.55
C GLY A 56 -6.12 9.45 15.57
N ALA A 57 -5.91 8.39 14.81
CA ALA A 57 -4.72 8.23 13.97
C ALA A 57 -4.99 7.36 12.75
N VAL A 58 -4.27 7.65 11.66
CA VAL A 58 -4.21 6.82 10.45
C VAL A 58 -2.91 6.04 10.46
N THR A 59 -3.00 4.73 10.32
CA THR A 59 -1.87 3.82 10.11
C THR A 59 -1.93 3.23 8.71
N VAL A 60 -0.87 3.40 7.92
CA VAL A 60 -0.82 2.89 6.55
C VAL A 60 -0.20 1.50 6.54
N LEU A 61 -0.91 0.52 5.98
CA LEU A 61 -0.44 -0.86 5.86
C LEU A 61 -0.12 -1.17 4.39
N THR A 62 1.09 -1.65 4.12
CA THR A 62 1.48 -2.08 2.78
C THR A 62 2.23 -3.40 2.80
N MET A 63 2.08 -4.18 1.72
CA MET A 63 2.80 -5.43 1.47
C MET A 63 3.57 -5.30 0.16
N GLY A 64 4.87 -5.51 0.18
CA GLY A 64 5.68 -5.43 -1.02
C GLY A 64 7.18 -5.45 -0.75
N ILE A 65 7.97 -5.38 -1.83
CA ILE A 65 9.43 -5.37 -1.78
C ILE A 65 9.96 -4.09 -1.12
N SER A 66 11.27 -4.00 -0.86
CA SER A 66 11.89 -2.83 -0.21
C SER A 66 11.66 -1.49 -0.92
N ASP A 67 11.39 -1.50 -2.23
CA ASP A 67 11.12 -0.29 -3.03
C ASP A 67 9.76 0.37 -2.74
N VAL A 68 8.92 -0.22 -1.88
CA VAL A 68 7.63 0.39 -1.48
C VAL A 68 7.79 1.56 -0.49
N THR A 69 9.00 1.82 -0.01
CA THR A 69 9.26 2.89 0.98
C THR A 69 8.89 4.28 0.46
N VAL A 70 8.92 4.51 -0.86
CA VAL A 70 8.48 5.79 -1.46
C VAL A 70 6.99 6.05 -1.18
N GLY A 71 6.13 5.04 -1.34
CA GLY A 71 4.69 5.20 -1.08
C GLY A 71 4.38 5.34 0.41
N ILE A 72 5.13 4.63 1.27
CA ILE A 72 5.03 4.79 2.73
C ILE A 72 5.37 6.23 3.12
N ARG A 73 6.50 6.76 2.64
CA ARG A 73 6.94 8.14 2.93
C ARG A 73 5.92 9.16 2.44
N ASN A 74 5.34 8.95 1.26
CA ASN A 74 4.28 9.83 0.74
C ASN A 74 3.07 9.82 1.67
N ALA A 75 2.60 8.66 2.11
CA ALA A 75 1.43 8.58 2.99
C ALA A 75 1.70 9.19 4.39
N LEU A 76 2.91 9.02 4.93
CA LEU A 76 3.35 9.72 6.15
C LEU A 76 3.41 11.23 5.94
N ALA A 77 3.92 11.70 4.80
CA ALA A 77 3.96 13.12 4.46
C ALA A 77 2.57 13.73 4.27
N MET A 78 1.58 12.94 3.84
CA MET A 78 0.18 13.36 3.77
C MET A 78 -0.45 13.57 5.15
N GLY A 79 0.10 12.94 6.21
CA GLY A 79 -0.41 13.06 7.58
C GLY A 79 -0.70 11.74 8.28
N ALA A 80 -0.44 10.58 7.65
CA ALA A 80 -0.54 9.31 8.36
C ALA A 80 0.42 9.28 9.55
N SER A 81 -0.05 8.79 10.69
CA SER A 81 0.70 8.83 11.96
C SER A 81 1.78 7.74 12.02
N SER A 82 1.53 6.59 11.41
CA SER A 82 2.48 5.49 11.36
C SER A 82 2.27 4.61 10.12
N ALA A 83 3.20 3.69 9.88
CA ALA A 83 3.10 2.74 8.78
C ALA A 83 3.59 1.34 9.17
N ILE A 84 3.00 0.33 8.55
CA ILE A 84 3.34 -1.07 8.68
C ILE A 84 3.72 -1.59 7.29
N HIS A 85 4.93 -2.14 7.19
CA HIS A 85 5.45 -2.74 5.96
C HIS A 85 5.61 -4.24 6.15
N ILE A 86 4.78 -5.03 5.45
CA ILE A 86 4.95 -6.47 5.34
C ILE A 86 5.99 -6.75 4.25
N LEU A 87 7.20 -7.11 4.66
CA LEU A 87 8.33 -7.47 3.80
C LEU A 87 8.72 -8.94 4.04
N ASP A 88 8.33 -9.81 3.13
CA ASP A 88 8.66 -11.24 3.16
C ASP A 88 8.69 -11.81 1.73
N ASP A 89 9.81 -12.39 1.33
CA ASP A 89 9.99 -12.98 0.00
C ASP A 89 9.03 -14.16 -0.25
N ALA A 90 8.54 -14.84 0.81
CA ALA A 90 7.55 -15.90 0.69
C ALA A 90 6.19 -15.41 0.17
N LEU A 91 5.93 -14.10 0.24
CA LEU A 91 4.70 -13.47 -0.26
C LEU A 91 4.81 -13.06 -1.73
N ALA A 92 5.98 -13.19 -2.35
CA ALA A 92 6.19 -12.81 -3.75
C ALA A 92 5.31 -13.63 -4.68
N GLY A 93 4.52 -12.94 -5.51
CA GLY A 93 3.61 -13.59 -6.45
C GLY A 93 2.27 -14.05 -5.84
N SER A 94 1.96 -13.63 -4.61
CA SER A 94 0.63 -13.83 -4.02
C SER A 94 -0.48 -13.31 -4.92
N ASP A 95 -1.57 -14.06 -4.99
CA ASP A 95 -2.84 -13.62 -5.59
C ASP A 95 -3.62 -12.73 -4.60
N THR A 96 -4.88 -12.44 -4.92
CA THR A 96 -5.75 -11.62 -4.08
C THR A 96 -6.03 -12.29 -2.72
N LEU A 97 -6.22 -13.62 -2.69
CA LEU A 97 -6.50 -14.35 -1.45
C LEU A 97 -5.27 -14.41 -0.53
N GLY A 98 -4.09 -14.69 -1.09
CA GLY A 98 -2.82 -14.67 -0.36
C GLY A 98 -2.53 -13.29 0.21
N THR A 99 -2.69 -12.24 -0.61
CA THR A 99 -2.53 -10.85 -0.18
C THR A 99 -3.51 -10.49 0.93
N ALA A 100 -4.80 -10.82 0.77
CA ALA A 100 -5.81 -10.54 1.78
C ALA A 100 -5.52 -11.24 3.13
N LYS A 101 -5.03 -12.49 3.10
CA LYS A 101 -4.64 -13.21 4.31
C LYS A 101 -3.45 -12.55 5.02
N ALA A 102 -2.43 -12.12 4.28
CA ALA A 102 -1.27 -11.43 4.84
C ALA A 102 -1.67 -10.09 5.48
N LEU A 103 -2.45 -9.27 4.77
CA LEU A 103 -2.95 -7.99 5.29
C LEU A 103 -3.83 -8.21 6.53
N ALA A 104 -4.77 -9.15 6.49
CA ALA A 104 -5.62 -9.45 7.63
C ALA A 104 -4.83 -9.94 8.86
N ALA A 105 -3.76 -10.72 8.65
CA ALA A 105 -2.89 -11.16 9.73
C ALA A 105 -2.10 -10.01 10.36
N ALA A 106 -1.70 -9.00 9.59
CA ALA A 106 -1.08 -7.78 10.12
C ALA A 106 -2.10 -6.90 10.84
N ILE A 107 -3.27 -6.65 10.25
CA ILE A 107 -4.36 -5.85 10.83
C ILE A 107 -4.76 -6.36 12.22
N LYS A 108 -4.86 -7.69 12.39
CA LYS A 108 -5.23 -8.31 13.67
C LYS A 108 -4.25 -8.07 14.82
N LYS A 109 -3.03 -7.61 14.54
CA LYS A 109 -2.02 -7.31 15.56
C LYS A 109 -2.16 -5.89 16.11
N GLU A 110 -2.97 -5.06 15.46
CA GLU A 110 -3.12 -3.65 15.76
C GLU A 110 -4.52 -3.34 16.30
N PRO A 111 -4.66 -2.34 17.18
CA PRO A 111 -5.96 -1.78 17.52
C PRO A 111 -6.50 -0.94 16.35
N PHE A 112 -7.72 -1.22 15.90
CA PHE A 112 -8.39 -0.44 14.86
C PHE A 112 -9.91 -0.40 15.07
N ASP A 113 -10.52 0.70 14.61
CA ASP A 113 -11.97 0.90 14.56
C ASP A 113 -12.51 0.72 13.12
N LEU A 114 -11.68 1.05 12.12
CA LEU A 114 -12.03 1.00 10.69
C LEU A 114 -10.83 0.58 9.84
N VAL A 115 -11.10 -0.21 8.80
CA VAL A 115 -10.15 -0.50 7.73
C VAL A 115 -10.66 0.10 6.43
N ILE A 116 -9.82 0.88 5.74
CA ILE A 116 -10.12 1.45 4.42
C ILE A 116 -9.18 0.83 3.39
N CYS A 117 -9.74 0.33 2.30
CA CYS A 117 -8.98 -0.20 1.17
C CYS A 117 -9.24 0.65 -0.08
N ALA A 118 -8.22 0.78 -0.93
CA ALA A 118 -8.39 1.31 -2.28
C ALA A 118 -9.32 0.41 -3.11
N THR A 119 -9.98 0.99 -4.12
CA THR A 119 -11.03 0.32 -4.91
C THR A 119 -10.53 -0.81 -5.80
N GLN A 120 -9.30 -0.74 -6.32
CA GLN A 120 -8.69 -1.75 -7.20
C GLN A 120 -7.17 -1.59 -7.24
N ARG A 121 -6.42 -2.70 -7.45
CA ARG A 121 -5.09 -2.80 -8.10
C ARG A 121 -4.39 -4.14 -7.83
#